data_AF-B8G2T4-F1
#
_entry.id   AF-B8G2T4-F1
#
_cell.length_a   1.000
_cell.length_b   1.000
_cell.length_c   1.000
_cell.angle_alpha   90.00
_cell.angle_beta   90.00
_cell.angle_gamma   90.00
#
_symmetry.space_group_name_H-M   'P 1'
#
loop_
_entity.id
_entity.type
_entity.pdbx_description
1 polymer ?
#
loop_
_entity_poly.entity_id
_entity_poly.type
_entity_poly.pdbx_seq_one_letter_code
_entity_poly.pdbx_strand_id
1 'polypeptide(L)'
;MTTPIPSDFQRRYLEAMLHGNGRDADRVVEQALAQGINAPRIYLDIFQPTAYEIGRLWQVNRISVAQEHLATAIIERQMGELHPYFRPRLRRQRRIVLGCAPDEWHRVGIRMVADFFEAEGWDVIYLGAAVPIPAFVDAIKIAQPDLVGISAAMVFHLPHVTHLVRALHAADLDGIPLMVGGLPFVRQPGLHRALNIHLSAPNAAAAVAAANHAFPVPIRVPSAPHSNAALHAVQTLHRQIIDRATTLALQHQDELQLLGAQAPTIIAAGYEFVTRTLEAALATGQPELLDEQIRWGNERQLYDGVMPEHMLHRLEIYDAVIRELLPAELVEIVTVYTERMIALQRSLIGNSTASA
;
A
#
# COMPACT_ATOMS: atom_id res chain seq x y z
N MET A 1 21.58 -20.59 -7.12
CA MET A 1 20.28 -21.31 -7.15
C MET A 1 20.01 -21.81 -5.74
N THR A 2 19.14 -21.12 -5.02
CA THR A 2 18.81 -21.45 -3.63
C THR A 2 17.66 -22.45 -3.60
N THR A 3 17.83 -23.55 -2.87
CA THR A 3 16.77 -24.54 -2.62
C THR A 3 15.50 -23.84 -2.11
N PRO A 4 14.32 -24.10 -2.68
CA PRO A 4 13.06 -23.57 -2.17
C PRO A 4 12.82 -24.08 -0.74
N ILE A 5 12.30 -23.22 0.14
CA ILE A 5 11.86 -23.66 1.47
C ILE A 5 10.71 -24.68 1.28
N PRO A 6 10.68 -25.78 2.04
CA PRO A 6 9.55 -26.70 2.02
C PRO A 6 8.23 -25.96 2.28
N SER A 7 7.24 -26.15 1.39
CA SER A 7 5.92 -25.50 1.48
C SER A 7 5.17 -25.79 2.79
N ASP A 8 5.55 -26.86 3.49
CA ASP A 8 5.04 -27.19 4.82
C ASP A 8 5.29 -26.08 5.86
N PHE A 9 6.45 -25.41 5.82
CA PHE A 9 6.74 -24.31 6.74
C PHE A 9 5.80 -23.12 6.56
N GLN A 10 5.56 -22.71 5.31
CA GLN A 10 4.63 -21.63 4.99
C GLN A 10 3.22 -21.94 5.45
N ARG A 11 2.74 -23.15 5.15
CA ARG A 11 1.41 -23.61 5.52
C ARG A 11 1.22 -23.64 7.04
N ARG A 12 2.14 -24.28 7.77
CA ARG A 12 2.08 -24.38 9.23
C ARG A 12 2.21 -23.03 9.92
N TYR A 13 3.06 -22.15 9.39
CA TYR A 13 3.21 -20.79 9.94
C TYR A 13 1.92 -19.99 9.75
N LEU A 14 1.33 -20.00 8.54
CA LEU A 14 0.05 -19.34 8.29
C LEU A 14 -1.07 -19.91 9.16
N GLU A 15 -1.16 -21.23 9.30
CA GLU A 15 -2.13 -21.88 10.17
C GLU A 15 -1.96 -21.43 11.63
N ALA A 16 -0.72 -21.37 12.13
CA ALA A 16 -0.44 -20.86 13.47
C ALA A 16 -0.88 -19.39 13.64
N MET A 17 -0.63 -18.53 12.65
CA MET A 17 -1.08 -17.12 12.66
C MET A 17 -2.60 -17.00 12.71
N LEU A 18 -3.33 -17.77 11.88
CA LEU A 18 -4.79 -17.73 11.82
C LEU A 18 -5.46 -18.16 13.13
N HIS A 19 -4.83 -19.08 13.85
CA HIS A 19 -5.27 -19.52 15.19
C HIS A 19 -4.69 -18.68 16.34
N GLY A 20 -3.87 -17.66 16.05
CA GLY A 20 -3.24 -16.83 17.06
C GLY A 20 -2.24 -17.58 17.95
N ASN A 21 -1.70 -18.72 17.47
CA ASN A 21 -0.83 -19.59 18.24
C ASN A 21 0.65 -19.24 18.03
N GLY A 22 1.13 -18.24 18.78
CA GLY A 22 2.53 -17.80 18.72
C GLY A 22 3.55 -18.91 19.03
N ARG A 23 3.22 -19.88 19.89
CA ARG A 23 4.10 -21.01 20.22
C ARG A 23 4.30 -21.97 19.05
N ASP A 24 3.28 -22.16 18.22
CA ASP A 24 3.39 -23.00 17.01
C ASP A 24 4.19 -22.27 15.93
N ALA A 25 3.99 -20.95 15.82
CA ALA A 25 4.78 -20.11 14.94
C ALA A 25 6.26 -20.09 15.32
N ASP A 26 6.58 -20.06 16.62
CA ASP A 26 7.96 -20.15 17.11
C ASP A 26 8.60 -21.46 16.72
N ARG A 27 7.89 -22.58 16.95
CA ARG A 27 8.36 -23.92 16.55
C ARG A 27 8.65 -24.02 15.06
N VAL A 28 7.89 -23.32 14.21
CA VAL A 28 8.18 -23.28 12.76
C VAL A 28 9.50 -22.55 12.49
N VAL A 29 9.72 -21.37 13.10
CA VAL A 29 10.95 -20.59 12.93
C VAL A 29 12.17 -21.34 13.48
N GLU A 30 12.07 -21.93 14.68
CA GLU A 30 13.11 -22.73 15.31
C GLU A 30 13.49 -23.95 14.45
N GLN A 31 12.50 -24.68 13.93
CA GLN A 31 12.75 -25.81 13.04
C GLN A 31 13.40 -25.38 11.72
N ALA A 32 12.99 -24.26 11.14
CA ALA A 32 13.60 -23.72 9.93
C ALA A 32 15.09 -23.41 10.17
N LEU A 33 15.42 -22.71 11.27
CA LEU A 33 16.80 -22.43 11.67
C LEU A 33 17.60 -23.72 11.91
N ALA A 34 17.02 -24.71 12.61
CA ALA A 34 17.67 -26.00 12.87
C ALA A 34 17.97 -26.79 11.59
N GLN A 35 17.19 -26.58 10.52
CA GLN A 35 17.44 -27.16 9.19
C GLN A 35 18.39 -26.32 8.33
N GLY A 36 19.00 -25.27 8.89
CA GLY A 36 19.98 -24.43 8.20
C GLY A 36 19.37 -23.33 7.31
N ILE A 37 18.06 -23.10 7.38
CA ILE A 37 17.43 -21.97 6.70
C ILE A 37 17.83 -20.70 7.46
N ASN A 38 18.47 -19.75 6.77
CA ASN A 38 18.93 -18.52 7.40
C ASN A 38 17.80 -17.49 7.60
N ALA A 39 18.02 -16.52 8.49
CA ALA A 39 17.02 -15.50 8.83
C ALA A 39 16.52 -14.67 7.61
N PRO A 40 17.36 -14.24 6.64
CA PRO A 40 16.88 -13.61 5.42
C PRO A 40 15.87 -14.45 4.64
N ARG A 41 16.06 -15.78 4.58
CA ARG A 41 15.12 -16.69 3.92
C ARG A 41 13.82 -16.84 4.71
N ILE A 42 13.88 -16.90 6.05
CA ILE A 42 12.67 -16.89 6.90
C ILE A 42 11.83 -15.63 6.64
N TYR A 43 12.48 -14.46 6.55
CA TYR A 43 11.79 -13.20 6.23
C TYR A 43 11.08 -13.28 4.88
N LEU A 44 11.80 -13.61 3.81
CA LEU A 44 11.28 -13.52 2.44
C LEU A 44 10.30 -14.64 2.08
N ASP A 45 10.51 -15.84 2.62
CA ASP A 45 9.76 -17.02 2.18
C ASP A 45 8.72 -17.48 3.21
N ILE A 46 8.76 -17.00 4.46
CA ILE A 46 7.77 -17.35 5.49
C ILE A 46 7.01 -16.09 5.91
N PHE A 47 7.68 -15.08 6.46
CA PHE A 47 7.00 -13.91 7.00
C PHE A 47 6.30 -13.09 5.92
N GLN A 48 6.99 -12.78 4.81
CA GLN A 48 6.43 -11.98 3.73
C GLN A 48 5.17 -12.60 3.10
N PRO A 49 5.18 -13.86 2.62
CA PRO A 49 3.97 -14.45 2.05
C PRO A 49 2.85 -14.62 3.09
N THR A 50 3.16 -14.91 4.35
CA THR A 50 2.15 -14.97 5.40
C THR A 50 1.54 -13.59 5.68
N ALA A 51 2.34 -12.52 5.75
CA ALA A 51 1.83 -11.16 5.92
C ALA A 51 0.91 -10.75 4.77
N TYR A 52 1.25 -11.14 3.52
CA TYR A 52 0.38 -10.90 2.36
C TYR A 52 -0.94 -11.66 2.45
N GLU A 53 -0.92 -12.94 2.84
CA GLU A 53 -2.16 -13.72 2.94
C GLU A 53 -3.03 -13.29 4.11
N ILE A 54 -2.43 -12.96 5.27
CA ILE A 54 -3.15 -12.36 6.40
C ILE A 54 -3.79 -11.03 5.97
N GLY A 55 -3.04 -10.17 5.28
CA GLY A 55 -3.55 -8.91 4.74
C GLY A 55 -4.72 -9.13 3.76
N ARG A 56 -4.61 -10.10 2.85
CA ARG A 56 -5.68 -10.47 1.90
C ARG A 56 -6.92 -10.96 2.63
N LEU A 57 -6.79 -11.88 3.59
CA LEU A 57 -7.90 -12.43 4.36
C LEU A 57 -8.60 -11.36 5.20
N TRP A 58 -7.84 -10.42 5.78
CA TRP A 58 -8.42 -9.27 6.48
C TRP A 58 -9.17 -8.36 5.50
N GLN A 59 -8.54 -8.05 4.37
CA GLN A 59 -9.11 -7.26 3.29
C GLN A 59 -10.41 -7.86 2.74
N VAL A 60 -10.58 -9.18 2.70
CA VAL A 60 -11.83 -9.84 2.28
C VAL A 60 -12.75 -10.23 3.44
N ASN A 61 -12.55 -9.62 4.63
CA ASN A 61 -13.38 -9.82 5.82
C ASN A 61 -13.48 -11.28 6.32
N ARG A 62 -12.47 -12.10 6.00
CA ARG A 62 -12.38 -13.51 6.44
C ARG A 62 -11.72 -13.66 7.80
N ILE A 63 -10.93 -12.67 8.20
CA ILE A 63 -10.39 -12.53 9.56
C ILE A 63 -10.63 -11.10 10.06
N SER A 64 -10.75 -10.96 11.38
CA SER A 64 -10.91 -9.66 12.03
C SER A 64 -9.60 -8.86 12.06
N VAL A 65 -9.71 -7.55 12.27
CA VAL A 65 -8.54 -6.69 12.56
C VAL A 65 -7.76 -7.16 13.78
N ALA A 66 -8.43 -7.75 14.78
CA ALA A 66 -7.76 -8.31 15.96
C ALA A 66 -6.84 -9.50 15.60
N GLN A 67 -7.27 -10.36 14.68
CA GLN A 67 -6.45 -11.47 14.18
C GLN A 67 -5.27 -10.98 13.34
N GLU A 68 -5.48 -9.96 12.49
CA GLU A 68 -4.40 -9.33 11.72
C GLU A 68 -3.37 -8.69 12.66
N HIS A 69 -3.79 -7.86 13.63
CA HIS A 69 -2.91 -7.27 14.64
C HIS A 69 -2.13 -8.33 15.43
N LEU A 70 -2.78 -9.44 15.81
CA LEU A 70 -2.13 -10.52 16.53
C LEU A 70 -1.03 -11.18 15.69
N ALA A 71 -1.31 -11.48 14.41
CA ALA A 71 -0.34 -12.05 13.49
C ALA A 71 0.86 -11.11 13.29
N THR A 72 0.59 -9.81 13.06
CA THR A 72 1.61 -8.77 12.94
C THR A 72 2.47 -8.66 14.20
N ALA A 73 1.87 -8.69 15.40
CA ALA A 73 2.61 -8.66 16.67
C ALA A 73 3.52 -9.88 16.87
N ILE A 74 3.08 -11.08 16.44
CA ILE A 74 3.90 -12.30 16.50
C ILE A 74 5.10 -12.17 15.56
N ILE A 75 4.88 -11.74 14.32
CA ILE A 75 5.96 -11.52 13.33
C ILE A 75 6.97 -10.52 13.89
N GLU A 76 6.53 -9.37 14.41
CA GLU A 76 7.44 -8.33 14.91
C GLU A 76 8.29 -8.80 16.10
N ARG A 77 7.73 -9.60 17.01
CA ARG A 77 8.51 -10.22 18.09
C ARG A 77 9.59 -11.15 17.51
N GLN A 78 9.22 -12.04 16.60
CA GLN A 78 10.16 -12.97 15.97
C GLN A 78 11.22 -12.25 15.14
N MET A 79 10.87 -11.12 14.51
CA MET A 79 11.85 -10.26 13.85
C MET A 79 12.89 -9.72 14.84
N GLY A 80 12.46 -9.30 16.04
CA GLY A 80 13.36 -8.91 17.12
C GLY A 80 14.30 -10.04 17.58
N GLU A 81 13.80 -11.27 17.67
CA GLU A 81 14.59 -12.46 18.02
C GLU A 81 15.58 -12.86 16.92
N LEU A 82 15.23 -12.63 15.65
CA LEU A 82 16.05 -12.92 14.49
C LEU A 82 17.05 -11.79 14.16
N HIS A 83 16.87 -10.59 14.70
CA HIS A 83 17.71 -9.42 14.40
C HIS A 83 19.22 -9.65 14.60
N PRO A 84 19.72 -10.41 15.61
CA PRO A 84 21.14 -10.73 15.73
C PRO A 84 21.77 -11.42 14.50
N TYR A 85 20.98 -12.13 13.68
CA TYR A 85 21.45 -12.77 12.44
C TYR A 85 21.69 -11.77 11.30
N PHE A 86 21.22 -10.53 11.44
CA PHE A 86 21.42 -9.43 10.48
C PHE A 86 22.59 -8.51 10.86
N ARG A 87 23.41 -8.88 11.84
CA ARG A 87 24.60 -8.09 12.17
C ARG A 87 25.61 -8.12 11.02
N PRO A 88 26.07 -6.95 10.52
CA PRO A 88 27.02 -6.91 9.42
C PRO A 88 28.39 -7.43 9.82
N ARG A 89 29.08 -8.07 8.87
CA ARG A 89 30.50 -8.42 9.02
C ARG A 89 31.44 -7.24 8.72
N LEU A 90 31.03 -6.33 7.83
CA LEU A 90 31.80 -5.18 7.38
C LEU A 90 30.85 -3.96 7.29
N ARG A 91 31.38 -2.75 7.54
CA ARG A 91 30.61 -1.51 7.35
C ARG A 91 30.87 -0.92 5.96
N ARG A 92 29.84 -0.39 5.30
CA ARG A 92 29.93 0.23 3.96
C ARG A 92 30.17 1.75 3.98
N GLN A 93 30.17 2.39 5.15
CA GLN A 93 30.21 3.85 5.30
C GLN A 93 29.11 4.56 4.46
N ARG A 94 27.93 3.94 4.36
CA ARG A 94 26.75 4.50 3.72
C ARG A 94 25.59 4.50 4.69
N ARG A 95 24.76 5.53 4.64
CA ARG A 95 23.62 5.73 5.53
C ARG A 95 22.31 5.73 4.76
N ILE A 96 21.29 5.10 5.33
CA ILE A 96 19.93 5.11 4.80
C ILE A 96 18.93 5.50 5.90
N VAL A 97 17.97 6.36 5.55
CA VAL A 97 16.80 6.65 6.39
C VAL A 97 15.61 5.87 5.82
N LEU A 98 14.91 5.11 6.67
CA LEU A 98 13.80 4.24 6.28
C LEU A 98 12.56 4.56 7.10
N GLY A 99 11.40 4.73 6.46
CA GLY A 99 10.14 4.95 7.16
C GLY A 99 8.92 4.63 6.29
N CYS A 100 7.77 4.42 6.93
CA CYS A 100 6.51 4.42 6.22
C CYS A 100 6.11 5.85 5.83
N ALA A 101 5.31 5.98 4.77
CA ALA A 101 4.65 7.22 4.43
C ALA A 101 3.79 7.75 5.61
N PRO A 102 3.45 9.05 5.62
CA PRO A 102 2.47 9.58 6.58
C PRO A 102 1.17 8.76 6.54
N ASP A 103 0.61 8.52 7.73
CA ASP A 103 -0.60 7.70 7.97
C ASP A 103 -0.50 6.22 7.55
N GLU A 104 0.66 5.74 7.12
CA GLU A 104 0.88 4.33 6.79
C GLU A 104 1.43 3.53 7.99
N TRP A 105 0.63 2.59 8.50
CA TRP A 105 0.92 1.83 9.71
C TRP A 105 1.58 0.47 9.48
N HIS A 106 1.58 -0.04 8.22
CA HIS A 106 2.07 -1.38 7.89
C HIS A 106 3.61 -1.43 7.84
N ARG A 107 4.23 -1.52 9.02
CA ARG A 107 5.69 -1.36 9.20
C ARG A 107 6.55 -2.62 9.02
N VAL A 108 5.94 -3.81 8.98
CA VAL A 108 6.69 -5.09 8.86
C VAL A 108 7.60 -5.08 7.63
N GLY A 109 7.09 -4.67 6.47
CA GLY A 109 7.86 -4.64 5.23
C GLY A 109 9.07 -3.70 5.28
N ILE A 110 8.89 -2.48 5.78
CA ILE A 110 10.01 -1.52 5.90
C ILE A 110 11.02 -1.95 6.97
N ARG A 111 10.58 -2.63 8.03
CA ARG A 111 11.49 -3.22 9.02
C ARG A 111 12.34 -4.35 8.40
N MET A 112 11.75 -5.20 7.56
CA MET A 112 12.51 -6.20 6.82
C MET A 112 13.58 -5.54 5.94
N VAL A 113 13.24 -4.44 5.25
CA VAL A 113 14.21 -3.67 4.47
C VAL A 113 15.33 -3.15 5.38
N ALA A 114 15.02 -2.61 6.54
CA ALA A 114 16.01 -2.12 7.50
C ALA A 114 17.01 -3.22 7.92
N ASP A 115 16.51 -4.37 8.36
CA ASP A 115 17.38 -5.48 8.79
C ASP A 115 18.27 -5.99 7.63
N PHE A 116 17.76 -6.01 6.39
CA PHE A 116 18.56 -6.39 5.21
C PHE A 116 19.66 -5.37 4.86
N PHE A 117 19.37 -4.06 4.96
CA PHE A 117 20.39 -3.02 4.75
C PHE A 117 21.47 -3.06 5.85
N GLU A 118 21.07 -3.31 7.10
CA GLU A 118 22.01 -3.50 8.22
C GLU A 118 22.94 -4.70 8.00
N ALA A 119 22.41 -5.85 7.56
CA ALA A 119 23.21 -7.03 7.26
C ALA A 119 24.28 -6.79 6.19
N GLU A 120 24.02 -5.86 5.30
CA GLU A 120 24.92 -5.46 4.23
C GLU A 120 25.88 -4.35 4.65
N GLY A 121 25.81 -3.89 5.90
CA GLY A 121 26.78 -2.95 6.49
C GLY A 121 26.43 -1.49 6.35
N TRP A 122 25.19 -1.17 5.98
CA TRP A 122 24.70 0.21 5.99
C TRP A 122 24.45 0.71 7.41
N ASP A 123 24.58 2.01 7.60
CA ASP A 123 24.13 2.72 8.80
C ASP A 123 22.64 3.04 8.63
N VAL A 124 21.78 2.33 9.35
CA VAL A 124 20.33 2.39 9.14
C VAL A 124 19.65 3.23 10.22
N ILE A 125 18.87 4.21 9.79
CA ILE A 125 17.98 4.99 10.65
C ILE A 125 16.55 4.58 10.30
N TYR A 126 15.95 3.76 11.17
CA TYR A 126 14.58 3.28 11.01
C TYR A 126 13.60 4.15 11.81
N LEU A 127 12.77 4.91 11.11
CA LEU A 127 11.79 5.84 11.68
C LEU A 127 10.46 5.18 12.08
N GLY A 128 10.18 3.97 11.58
CA GLY A 128 8.94 3.26 11.88
C GLY A 128 7.76 3.63 10.99
N ALA A 129 6.57 3.57 11.58
CA ALA A 129 5.29 3.75 10.90
C ALA A 129 4.76 5.19 11.00
N ALA A 130 3.88 5.57 10.07
CA ALA A 130 3.09 6.81 10.10
C ALA A 130 3.91 8.07 10.46
N VAL A 131 5.10 8.22 9.85
CA VAL A 131 6.02 9.32 10.16
C VAL A 131 5.46 10.62 9.58
N PRO A 132 5.18 11.66 10.40
CA PRO A 132 4.70 12.95 9.89
C PRO A 132 5.73 13.60 8.97
N ILE A 133 5.26 14.26 7.89
CA ILE A 133 6.15 14.89 6.89
C ILE A 133 7.22 15.80 7.52
N PRO A 134 6.90 16.73 8.45
CA PRO A 134 7.91 17.60 9.04
C PRO A 134 8.99 16.82 9.78
N ALA A 135 8.60 15.81 10.56
CA ALA A 135 9.53 14.97 11.31
C ALA A 135 10.41 14.11 10.38
N PHE A 136 9.85 13.63 9.26
CA PHE A 136 10.61 12.89 8.25
C PHE A 136 11.68 13.80 7.62
N VAL A 137 11.30 15.01 7.21
CA VAL A 137 12.22 16.02 6.64
C VAL A 137 13.32 16.36 7.64
N ASP A 138 12.98 16.60 8.91
CA ASP A 138 13.96 16.93 9.95
C ASP A 138 14.92 15.77 10.23
N ALA A 139 14.43 14.53 10.25
CA ALA A 139 15.28 13.34 10.38
C ALA A 139 16.29 13.24 9.23
N ILE A 140 15.88 13.53 7.99
CA ILE A 140 16.78 13.53 6.83
C ILE A 140 17.81 14.66 6.94
N LYS A 141 17.41 15.87 7.35
CA LYS A 141 18.34 17.00 7.57
C LYS A 141 19.40 16.67 8.60
N ILE A 142 19.03 16.04 9.72
CA ILE A 142 19.96 15.67 10.79
C ILE A 142 20.86 14.50 10.33
N ALA A 143 20.28 13.50 9.69
CA ALA A 143 20.98 12.29 9.31
C ALA A 143 21.94 12.46 8.13
N GLN A 144 21.62 13.36 7.19
CA GLN A 144 22.32 13.51 5.90
C GLN A 144 22.57 12.15 5.22
N PRO A 145 21.52 11.36 4.93
CA PRO A 145 21.68 10.01 4.40
C PRO A 145 22.08 10.00 2.93
N ASP A 146 22.70 8.90 2.49
CA ASP A 146 23.00 8.64 1.08
C ASP A 146 21.76 8.16 0.30
N LEU A 147 20.74 7.65 1.00
CA LEU A 147 19.50 7.13 0.44
C LEU A 147 18.34 7.28 1.44
N VAL A 148 17.14 7.54 0.94
CA VAL A 148 15.90 7.48 1.73
C VAL A 148 14.98 6.41 1.16
N GLY A 149 14.49 5.49 1.98
CA GLY A 149 13.49 4.49 1.61
C GLY A 149 12.13 4.77 2.25
N ILE A 150 11.08 4.76 1.43
CA ILE A 150 9.70 5.04 1.84
C ILE A 150 8.84 3.81 1.52
N SER A 151 8.09 3.33 2.51
CA SER A 151 7.12 2.24 2.31
C SER A 151 5.68 2.76 2.27
N ALA A 152 4.91 2.28 1.31
CA ALA A 152 3.45 2.42 1.26
C ALA A 152 2.82 1.07 0.91
N ALA A 153 1.90 0.58 1.75
CA ALA A 153 1.19 -0.67 1.56
C ALA A 153 -0.19 -0.46 0.93
N MET A 154 -0.83 0.68 1.18
CA MET A 154 -2.15 1.02 0.62
C MET A 154 -2.06 2.12 -0.45
N VAL A 155 -2.78 1.95 -1.57
CA VAL A 155 -2.78 2.88 -2.73
C VAL A 155 -3.21 4.29 -2.34
N PHE A 156 -4.18 4.43 -1.43
CA PHE A 156 -4.65 5.74 -0.96
C PHE A 156 -3.63 6.51 -0.11
N HIS A 157 -2.45 5.93 0.22
CA HIS A 157 -1.35 6.67 0.84
C HIS A 157 -0.36 7.27 -0.16
N LEU A 158 -0.49 6.99 -1.47
CA LEU A 158 0.37 7.58 -2.51
C LEU A 158 0.33 9.12 -2.58
N PRO A 159 -0.79 9.82 -2.30
CA PRO A 159 -0.78 11.28 -2.13
C PRO A 159 0.20 11.74 -1.05
N HIS A 160 0.29 11.03 0.07
CA HIS A 160 1.24 11.39 1.14
C HIS A 160 2.70 11.16 0.72
N VAL A 161 2.98 10.12 -0.07
CA VAL A 161 4.30 9.93 -0.69
C VAL A 161 4.63 11.12 -1.60
N THR A 162 3.68 11.54 -2.45
CA THR A 162 3.84 12.70 -3.33
C THR A 162 4.10 13.99 -2.54
N HIS A 163 3.34 14.22 -1.45
CA HIS A 163 3.53 15.36 -0.58
C HIS A 163 4.88 15.34 0.14
N LEU A 164 5.36 14.18 0.58
CA LEU A 164 6.68 14.02 1.16
C LEU A 164 7.77 14.36 0.15
N VAL A 165 7.69 13.85 -1.09
CA VAL A 165 8.64 14.19 -2.16
C VAL A 165 8.68 15.71 -2.41
N ARG A 166 7.51 16.37 -2.48
CA ARG A 166 7.41 17.83 -2.63
C ARG A 166 8.03 18.57 -1.44
N ALA A 167 7.81 18.11 -0.22
CA ALA A 167 8.36 18.71 0.99
C ALA A 167 9.89 18.57 1.05
N LEU A 168 10.45 17.44 0.60
CA LEU A 168 11.90 17.26 0.48
C LEU A 168 12.49 18.23 -0.55
N HIS A 169 11.83 18.39 -1.69
CA HIS A 169 12.26 19.36 -2.71
C HIS A 169 12.21 20.80 -2.19
N ALA A 170 11.12 21.19 -1.52
CA ALA A 170 10.99 22.53 -0.93
C ALA A 170 11.99 22.81 0.22
N ALA A 171 12.60 21.77 0.76
CA ALA A 171 13.62 21.86 1.80
C ALA A 171 15.06 21.73 1.25
N ASP A 172 15.25 21.82 -0.07
CA ASP A 172 16.53 21.67 -0.78
C ASP A 172 17.22 20.30 -0.53
N LEU A 173 16.41 19.23 -0.38
CA LEU A 173 16.86 17.85 -0.18
C LEU A 173 16.68 16.97 -1.43
N ASP A 174 16.40 17.56 -2.60
CA ASP A 174 16.19 16.85 -3.86
C ASP A 174 17.46 16.19 -4.42
N GLY A 175 18.63 16.51 -3.86
CA GLY A 175 19.90 15.85 -4.15
C GLY A 175 20.02 14.41 -3.61
N ILE A 176 19.16 14.00 -2.68
CA ILE A 176 19.22 12.68 -2.04
C ILE A 176 18.34 11.69 -2.82
N PRO A 177 18.88 10.56 -3.31
CA PRO A 177 18.07 9.59 -4.02
C PRO A 177 17.02 8.97 -3.09
N LEU A 178 15.88 8.63 -3.69
CA LEU A 178 14.70 8.08 -3.02
C LEU A 178 14.40 6.68 -3.55
N MET A 179 14.03 5.78 -2.67
CA MET A 179 13.54 4.43 -2.98
C MET A 179 12.14 4.25 -2.41
N VAL A 180 11.27 3.59 -3.16
CA VAL A 180 9.94 3.18 -2.69
C VAL A 180 9.73 1.68 -2.73
N GLY A 181 8.90 1.20 -1.83
CA GLY A 181 8.48 -0.20 -1.78
C GLY A 181 7.09 -0.35 -1.17
N GLY A 182 6.64 -1.59 -1.10
CA GLY A 182 5.29 -1.96 -0.69
C GLY A 182 4.40 -2.32 -1.86
N LEU A 183 3.19 -2.78 -1.55
CA LEU A 183 2.36 -3.53 -2.49
C LEU A 183 1.98 -2.75 -3.77
N PRO A 184 1.64 -1.45 -3.74
CA PRO A 184 1.37 -0.69 -4.96
C PRO A 184 2.55 -0.69 -5.95
N PHE A 185 3.79 -0.60 -5.45
CA PHE A 185 5.00 -0.60 -6.28
C PHE A 185 5.39 -1.99 -6.78
N VAL A 186 4.99 -3.05 -6.08
CA VAL A 186 5.11 -4.44 -6.56
C VAL A 186 4.14 -4.68 -7.71
N ARG A 187 2.89 -4.22 -7.57
CA ARG A 187 1.82 -4.44 -8.55
C ARG A 187 1.97 -3.56 -9.80
N GLN A 188 2.48 -2.34 -9.63
CA GLN A 188 2.79 -1.43 -10.73
C GLN A 188 4.25 -0.96 -10.65
N PRO A 189 5.21 -1.74 -11.19
CA PRO A 189 6.64 -1.41 -11.12
C PRO A 189 7.01 -0.04 -11.70
N GLY A 190 6.22 0.51 -12.63
CA GLY A 190 6.44 1.85 -13.20
C GLY A 190 6.04 3.03 -12.30
N LEU A 191 5.28 2.78 -11.23
CA LEU A 191 4.66 3.82 -10.40
C LEU A 191 5.66 4.78 -9.77
N HIS A 192 6.83 4.29 -9.35
CA HIS A 192 7.88 5.14 -8.76
C HIS A 192 8.33 6.26 -9.72
N ARG A 193 8.35 6.02 -11.04
CA ARG A 193 8.73 7.02 -12.03
C ARG A 193 7.69 8.12 -12.17
N ALA A 194 6.41 7.76 -12.08
CA ALA A 194 5.31 8.73 -12.07
C ALA A 194 5.37 9.67 -10.85
N LEU A 195 5.96 9.20 -9.75
CA LEU A 195 6.20 9.97 -8.53
C LEU A 195 7.53 10.72 -8.51
N ASN A 196 8.31 10.69 -9.61
CA ASN A 196 9.68 11.22 -9.67
C ASN A 196 10.62 10.62 -8.61
N ILE A 197 10.47 9.33 -8.33
CA ILE A 197 11.29 8.57 -7.37
C ILE A 197 12.26 7.68 -8.14
N HIS A 198 13.47 7.53 -7.61
CA HIS A 198 14.63 6.99 -8.34
C HIS A 198 14.61 5.47 -8.44
N LEU A 199 14.27 4.81 -7.34
CA LEU A 199 14.35 3.36 -7.20
C LEU A 199 13.03 2.80 -6.68
N SER A 200 12.70 1.59 -7.12
CA SER A 200 11.67 0.77 -6.49
C SER A 200 12.17 -0.66 -6.35
N ALA A 201 11.76 -1.34 -5.29
CA ALA A 201 12.12 -2.74 -5.09
C ALA A 201 10.93 -3.58 -4.63
N PRO A 202 10.77 -4.82 -5.14
CA PRO A 202 9.64 -5.69 -4.80
C PRO A 202 9.77 -6.37 -3.43
N ASN A 203 10.98 -6.41 -2.84
CA ASN A 203 11.24 -6.99 -1.53
C ASN A 203 12.57 -6.47 -0.95
N ALA A 204 12.87 -6.84 0.30
CA ALA A 204 14.06 -6.38 1.03
C ALA A 204 15.39 -6.74 0.37
N ALA A 205 15.55 -7.95 -0.18
CA ALA A 205 16.77 -8.35 -0.88
C ALA A 205 16.99 -7.54 -2.16
N ALA A 206 15.92 -7.34 -2.94
CA ALA A 206 15.98 -6.54 -4.16
C ALA A 206 16.26 -5.06 -3.87
N ALA A 207 15.78 -4.54 -2.73
CA ALA A 207 16.05 -3.17 -2.29
C ALA A 207 17.55 -2.93 -2.06
N VAL A 208 18.20 -3.82 -1.30
CA VAL A 208 19.65 -3.81 -1.12
C VAL A 208 20.37 -3.93 -2.46
N ALA A 209 19.98 -4.90 -3.31
CA ALA A 209 20.64 -5.13 -4.58
C ALA A 209 20.57 -3.91 -5.51
N ALA A 210 19.42 -3.23 -5.55
CA ALA A 210 19.23 -1.99 -6.29
C ALA A 210 20.11 -0.85 -5.74
N ALA A 211 20.12 -0.63 -4.42
CA ALA A 211 20.93 0.40 -3.80
C ALA A 211 22.45 0.16 -3.96
N ASN A 212 22.88 -1.11 -4.00
CA ASN A 212 24.29 -1.44 -4.20
C ASN A 212 24.74 -1.31 -5.67
N HIS A 213 23.84 -1.51 -6.64
CA HIS A 213 24.16 -1.38 -8.06
C HIS A 213 24.05 0.06 -8.58
N ALA A 214 23.14 0.86 -8.05
CA ALA A 214 22.84 2.18 -8.59
C ALA A 214 22.66 3.22 -7.48
N PHE A 215 23.49 4.26 -7.53
CA PHE A 215 23.16 5.59 -7.00
C PHE A 215 22.88 6.46 -8.22
N PRO A 216 21.71 6.35 -8.85
CA PRO A 216 21.40 7.21 -9.98
C PRO A 216 21.48 8.66 -9.48
N VAL A 217 22.21 9.51 -10.21
CA VAL A 217 22.15 10.97 -10.02
C VAL A 217 20.69 11.36 -10.11
N PRO A 218 20.19 12.25 -9.22
CA PRO A 218 18.79 12.60 -9.22
C PRO A 218 18.32 13.05 -10.60
N ILE A 219 17.43 12.26 -11.21
CA ILE A 219 16.88 12.62 -12.51
C ILE A 219 15.73 13.56 -12.19
N ARG A 220 15.89 14.84 -12.54
CA ARG A 220 14.75 15.75 -12.67
C ARG A 220 13.89 15.24 -13.82
N VAL A 221 12.98 14.33 -13.50
CA VAL A 221 11.88 13.98 -14.38
C VAL A 221 10.88 15.12 -14.27
N PRO A 222 10.53 15.81 -15.37
CA PRO A 222 9.39 16.73 -15.36
C PRO A 222 8.19 15.95 -14.84
N SER A 223 7.51 16.47 -13.81
CA SER A 223 6.27 15.86 -13.32
C SER A 223 5.39 15.54 -14.50
N ALA A 224 4.90 14.30 -14.59
CA ALA A 224 3.88 13.93 -15.57
C ALA A 224 2.76 14.99 -15.54
N PRO A 225 2.11 15.29 -16.66
CA PRO A 225 0.99 16.22 -16.68
C PRO A 225 -0.18 15.66 -15.86
N HIS A 226 -0.13 15.86 -14.55
CA HIS A 226 -1.21 15.65 -13.61
C HIS A 226 -1.87 17.01 -13.35
N SER A 227 -3.20 17.07 -13.40
CA SER A 227 -3.92 18.31 -13.13
C SER A 227 -3.96 18.55 -11.62
N ASN A 228 -2.99 19.31 -11.11
CA ASN A 228 -3.00 19.78 -9.72
C ASN A 228 -4.31 20.52 -9.38
N ALA A 229 -4.92 21.19 -10.37
CA ALA A 229 -6.21 21.86 -10.22
C ALA A 229 -7.35 20.85 -9.98
N ALA A 230 -7.39 19.75 -10.75
CA ALA A 230 -8.39 18.69 -10.57
C ALA A 230 -8.23 17.98 -9.21
N LEU A 231 -6.99 17.60 -8.85
CA LEU A 231 -6.70 17.02 -7.53
C LEU A 231 -7.16 17.96 -6.40
N HIS A 232 -6.77 19.23 -6.47
CA HIS A 232 -7.11 20.21 -5.45
C HIS A 232 -8.63 20.43 -5.33
N ALA A 233 -9.35 20.49 -6.45
CA ALA A 233 -10.80 20.61 -6.45
C ALA A 233 -11.48 19.39 -5.81
N VAL A 234 -11.05 18.17 -6.14
CA VAL A 234 -11.58 16.94 -5.52
C VAL A 234 -11.30 16.94 -4.02
N GLN A 235 -10.08 17.28 -3.59
CA GLN A 235 -9.72 17.36 -2.16
C GLN A 235 -10.53 18.42 -1.41
N THR A 236 -10.79 19.57 -2.04
CA THR A 236 -11.57 20.67 -1.45
C THR A 236 -13.03 20.27 -1.26
N LEU A 237 -13.58 19.55 -2.23
CA LEU A 237 -14.97 19.08 -2.22
C LEU A 237 -15.14 17.69 -1.62
N HIS A 238 -14.08 17.07 -1.11
CA HIS A 238 -14.02 15.66 -0.69
C HIS A 238 -15.22 15.23 0.15
N ARG A 239 -15.49 15.97 1.24
CA ARG A 239 -16.62 15.68 2.14
C ARG A 239 -17.97 15.89 1.45
N GLN A 240 -18.11 16.95 0.66
CA GLN A 240 -19.35 17.25 -0.04
C GLN A 240 -19.68 16.19 -1.11
N ILE A 241 -18.67 15.69 -1.82
CA ILE A 241 -18.80 14.59 -2.79
C ILE A 241 -19.34 13.34 -2.06
N ILE A 242 -18.72 12.95 -0.95
CA ILE A 242 -19.11 11.76 -0.17
C ILE A 242 -20.52 11.90 0.39
N ASP A 243 -20.84 13.03 1.03
CA ASP A 243 -22.15 13.28 1.63
C ASP A 243 -23.26 13.26 0.57
N ARG A 244 -23.00 13.88 -0.59
CA ARG A 244 -23.96 13.94 -1.71
C ARG A 244 -24.17 12.57 -2.33
N ALA A 245 -23.10 11.84 -2.64
CA ALA A 245 -23.17 10.50 -3.22
C ALA A 245 -23.85 9.50 -2.27
N THR A 246 -23.56 9.58 -0.96
CA THR A 246 -24.21 8.76 0.07
C THR A 246 -25.70 9.05 0.14
N THR A 247 -26.09 10.33 0.15
CA THR A 247 -27.50 10.74 0.18
C THR A 247 -28.26 10.19 -1.02
N LEU A 248 -27.68 10.29 -2.23
CA LEU A 248 -28.31 9.76 -3.45
C LEU A 248 -28.40 8.23 -3.44
N ALA A 249 -27.35 7.54 -3.00
CA ALA A 249 -27.36 6.07 -2.92
C ALA A 249 -28.45 5.56 -1.96
N LEU A 250 -28.63 6.21 -0.80
CA LEU A 250 -29.65 5.83 0.18
C LEU A 250 -31.10 6.03 -0.30
N GLN A 251 -31.33 6.76 -1.39
CA GLN A 251 -32.67 6.89 -1.97
C GLN A 251 -33.12 5.61 -2.71
N HIS A 252 -32.20 4.70 -3.01
CA HIS A 252 -32.50 3.43 -3.63
C HIS A 252 -32.89 2.39 -2.56
N GLN A 253 -34.08 1.80 -2.70
CA GLN A 253 -34.63 0.84 -1.73
C GLN A 253 -33.74 -0.39 -1.51
N ASP A 254 -33.04 -0.84 -2.54
CA ASP A 254 -32.19 -2.03 -2.50
C ASP A 254 -31.04 -1.87 -1.50
N GLU A 255 -30.47 -0.67 -1.37
CA GLU A 255 -29.37 -0.37 -0.45
C GLU A 255 -29.78 -0.51 1.02
N LEU A 256 -30.96 0.02 1.35
CA LEU A 256 -31.51 -0.03 2.71
C LEU A 256 -31.96 -1.45 3.07
N GLN A 257 -32.50 -2.21 2.12
CA GLN A 257 -32.87 -3.61 2.32
C GLN A 257 -31.64 -4.48 2.57
N LEU A 258 -30.53 -4.20 1.87
CA LEU A 258 -29.32 -5.02 1.93
C LEU A 258 -28.48 -4.75 3.19
N LEU A 259 -28.32 -3.48 3.58
CA LEU A 259 -27.40 -3.06 4.65
C LEU A 259 -28.11 -2.64 5.95
N GLY A 260 -29.45 -2.54 5.93
CA GLY A 260 -30.25 -2.18 7.09
C GLY A 260 -29.84 -0.84 7.72
N ALA A 261 -29.84 -0.79 9.05
CA ALA A 261 -29.53 0.43 9.80
C ALA A 261 -28.07 0.93 9.63
N GLN A 262 -27.17 0.08 9.14
CA GLN A 262 -25.76 0.44 8.91
C GLN A 262 -25.50 1.00 7.51
N ALA A 263 -26.51 1.02 6.63
CA ALA A 263 -26.37 1.46 5.24
C ALA A 263 -25.66 2.82 5.10
N PRO A 264 -26.02 3.88 5.85
CA PRO A 264 -25.36 5.18 5.69
C PRO A 264 -23.86 5.11 5.97
N THR A 265 -23.46 4.43 7.04
CA THR A 265 -22.05 4.32 7.46
C THR A 265 -21.25 3.50 6.45
N ILE A 266 -21.78 2.37 6.00
CA ILE A 266 -21.08 1.47 5.07
C ILE A 266 -20.92 2.12 3.69
N ILE A 267 -21.99 2.76 3.19
CA ILE A 267 -21.97 3.44 1.89
C ILE A 267 -21.01 4.63 1.92
N ALA A 268 -21.07 5.47 2.97
CA ALA A 268 -20.16 6.60 3.13
C ALA A 268 -18.69 6.14 3.20
N ALA A 269 -18.41 5.06 3.94
CA ALA A 269 -17.06 4.49 3.99
C ALA A 269 -16.58 3.98 2.62
N GLY A 270 -17.49 3.44 1.79
CA GLY A 270 -17.19 3.05 0.41
C GLY A 270 -16.81 4.25 -0.46
N TYR A 271 -17.57 5.35 -0.39
CA TYR A 271 -17.29 6.57 -1.14
C TYR A 271 -16.04 7.31 -0.65
N GLU A 272 -15.79 7.32 0.66
CA GLU A 272 -14.53 7.78 1.26
C GLU A 272 -13.35 7.05 0.62
N PHE A 273 -13.41 5.72 0.58
CA PHE A 273 -12.34 4.91 0.02
C PHE A 273 -12.12 5.21 -1.47
N VAL A 274 -13.19 5.21 -2.28
CA VAL A 274 -13.11 5.48 -3.72
C VAL A 274 -12.56 6.89 -3.98
N THR A 275 -12.98 7.89 -3.21
CA THR A 275 -12.52 9.27 -3.34
C THR A 275 -11.04 9.40 -3.03
N ARG A 276 -10.54 8.79 -1.95
CA ARG A 276 -9.10 8.79 -1.64
C ARG A 276 -8.27 8.08 -2.70
N THR A 277 -8.82 7.04 -3.34
CA THR A 277 -8.13 6.34 -4.43
C THR A 277 -8.13 7.18 -5.72
N LEU A 278 -9.22 7.90 -6.01
CA LEU A 278 -9.27 8.88 -7.10
C LEU A 278 -8.24 9.99 -6.89
N GLU A 279 -8.11 10.53 -5.68
CA GLU A 279 -7.08 11.50 -5.34
C GLU A 279 -5.66 10.94 -5.57
N ALA A 280 -5.40 9.68 -5.22
CA ALA A 280 -4.14 9.00 -5.52
C ALA A 280 -3.87 8.88 -7.02
N ALA A 281 -4.89 8.47 -7.79
CA ALA A 281 -4.79 8.36 -9.24
C ALA A 281 -4.54 9.73 -9.90
N LEU A 282 -5.23 10.78 -9.45
CA LEU A 282 -5.04 12.16 -9.93
C LEU A 282 -3.66 12.72 -9.53
N ALA A 283 -3.19 12.47 -8.31
CA ALA A 283 -1.89 12.93 -7.83
C ALA A 283 -0.72 12.31 -8.61
N THR A 284 -0.90 11.09 -9.10
CA THR A 284 0.11 10.34 -9.86
C THR A 284 -0.07 10.42 -11.38
N GLY A 285 -1.24 10.89 -11.84
CA GLY A 285 -1.63 10.80 -13.25
C GLY A 285 -1.77 9.37 -13.76
N GLN A 286 -2.09 8.41 -12.88
CA GLN A 286 -2.18 6.97 -13.19
C GLN A 286 -3.62 6.47 -12.97
N PRO A 287 -4.50 6.52 -13.98
CA PRO A 287 -5.88 6.03 -13.84
C PRO A 287 -5.96 4.51 -13.58
N GLU A 288 -4.93 3.74 -13.99
CA GLU A 288 -4.83 2.29 -13.76
C GLU A 288 -4.85 1.91 -12.27
N LEU A 289 -4.48 2.83 -11.36
CA LEU A 289 -4.54 2.59 -9.91
C LEU A 289 -5.96 2.29 -9.42
N LEU A 290 -6.98 2.73 -10.16
CA LEU A 290 -8.38 2.48 -9.83
C LEU A 290 -8.81 1.05 -10.18
N ASP A 291 -8.16 0.40 -11.14
CA ASP A 291 -8.56 -0.93 -11.59
C ASP A 291 -8.46 -1.98 -10.50
N GLU A 292 -7.36 -1.91 -9.76
CA GLU A 292 -7.11 -2.76 -8.61
C GLU A 292 -8.23 -2.59 -7.58
N GLN A 293 -8.63 -1.35 -7.31
CA GLN A 293 -9.66 -1.10 -6.33
C GLN A 293 -11.02 -1.66 -6.76
N ILE A 294 -11.36 -1.55 -8.03
CA ILE A 294 -12.59 -2.14 -8.55
C ILE A 294 -12.54 -3.66 -8.46
N ARG A 295 -11.44 -4.30 -8.88
CA ARG A 295 -11.29 -5.76 -8.77
C ARG A 295 -11.37 -6.26 -7.32
N TRP A 296 -10.65 -5.58 -6.42
CA TRP A 296 -10.71 -5.86 -4.99
C TRP A 296 -12.11 -5.69 -4.43
N GLY A 297 -12.79 -4.61 -4.81
CA GLY A 297 -14.17 -4.36 -4.43
C GLY A 297 -15.08 -5.52 -4.80
N ASN A 298 -14.97 -6.07 -6.01
CA ASN A 298 -15.77 -7.22 -6.44
C ASN A 298 -15.44 -8.50 -5.69
N GLU A 299 -14.17 -8.74 -5.35
CA GLU A 299 -13.80 -9.90 -4.54
C GLU A 299 -14.33 -9.76 -3.10
N ARG A 300 -14.10 -8.59 -2.47
CA ARG A 300 -14.48 -8.34 -1.08
C ARG A 300 -15.99 -8.26 -0.90
N GLN A 301 -16.67 -7.43 -1.69
CA GLN A 301 -18.04 -7.01 -1.41
C GLN A 301 -19.05 -8.17 -1.47
N LEU A 302 -18.74 -9.21 -2.25
CA LEU A 302 -19.49 -10.47 -2.25
C LEU A 302 -19.55 -11.11 -0.85
N TYR A 303 -18.47 -11.02 -0.06
CA TYR A 303 -18.45 -11.52 1.32
C TYR A 303 -19.28 -10.66 2.28
N ASP A 304 -19.47 -9.38 1.95
CA ASP A 304 -20.31 -8.44 2.69
C ASP A 304 -21.76 -8.44 2.15
N GLY A 305 -22.12 -9.35 1.23
CA GLY A 305 -23.45 -9.50 0.64
C GLY A 305 -23.80 -8.46 -0.43
N VAL A 306 -22.86 -7.62 -0.83
CA VAL A 306 -23.07 -6.56 -1.84
C VAL A 306 -22.75 -7.13 -3.23
N MET A 307 -23.75 -7.11 -4.11
CA MET A 307 -23.63 -7.62 -5.47
C MET A 307 -22.85 -6.66 -6.39
N PRO A 308 -22.13 -7.18 -7.41
CA PRO A 308 -21.39 -6.36 -8.38
C PRO A 308 -22.23 -5.25 -9.04
N GLU A 309 -23.53 -5.50 -9.27
CA GLU A 309 -24.46 -4.54 -9.86
C GLU A 309 -24.72 -3.34 -8.93
N HIS A 310 -24.75 -3.56 -7.61
CA HIS A 310 -24.88 -2.47 -6.63
C HIS A 310 -23.61 -1.61 -6.62
N MET A 311 -22.43 -2.21 -6.75
CA MET A 311 -21.18 -1.45 -6.91
C MET A 311 -21.20 -0.60 -8.18
N LEU A 312 -21.67 -1.16 -9.32
CA LEU A 312 -21.81 -0.39 -10.56
C LEU A 312 -22.71 0.83 -10.35
N HIS A 313 -23.89 0.62 -9.76
CA HIS A 313 -24.83 1.69 -9.47
C HIS A 313 -24.23 2.80 -8.60
N ARG A 314 -23.51 2.44 -7.54
CA ARG A 314 -22.80 3.40 -6.69
C ARG A 314 -21.72 4.18 -7.46
N LEU A 315 -20.99 3.54 -8.36
CA LEU A 315 -19.99 4.23 -9.20
C LEU A 315 -20.64 5.20 -10.19
N GLU A 316 -21.80 4.87 -10.74
CA GLU A 316 -22.58 5.76 -11.61
C GLU A 316 -23.11 6.98 -10.84
N ILE A 317 -23.60 6.79 -9.62
CA ILE A 317 -23.94 7.90 -8.70
C ILE A 317 -22.71 8.77 -8.44
N TYR A 318 -21.57 8.15 -8.13
CA TYR A 318 -20.33 8.87 -7.83
C TYR A 318 -19.89 9.74 -9.02
N ASP A 319 -19.90 9.20 -10.23
CA ASP A 319 -19.60 9.95 -11.46
C ASP A 319 -20.57 11.13 -11.68
N ALA A 320 -21.87 10.90 -11.47
CA ALA A 320 -22.88 11.96 -11.58
C ALA A 320 -22.64 13.11 -10.58
N VAL A 321 -22.27 12.79 -9.34
CA VAL A 321 -21.93 13.78 -8.31
C VAL A 321 -20.66 14.56 -8.66
N ILE A 322 -19.65 13.88 -9.19
CA ILE A 322 -18.41 14.53 -9.67
C ILE A 322 -18.74 15.54 -10.78
N ARG A 323 -19.60 15.17 -11.75
CA ARG A 323 -20.06 16.07 -12.81
C ARG A 323 -20.92 17.23 -12.30
N GLU A 324 -21.70 17.02 -11.23
CA GLU A 324 -22.54 18.04 -10.60
C GLU A 324 -21.70 19.09 -9.87
N LEU A 325 -20.68 18.65 -9.11
CA LEU A 325 -19.99 19.50 -8.14
C LEU A 325 -18.73 20.18 -8.66
N LEU A 326 -18.04 19.60 -9.65
CA LEU A 326 -16.80 20.17 -10.19
C LEU A 326 -17.07 21.24 -11.27
N PRO A 327 -16.17 22.24 -11.41
CA PRO A 327 -16.18 23.15 -12.56
C PRO A 327 -16.07 22.38 -13.89
N ALA A 328 -16.74 22.86 -14.93
CA ALA A 328 -16.83 22.19 -16.22
C ALA A 328 -15.46 21.83 -16.82
N GLU A 329 -14.46 22.71 -16.72
CA GLU A 329 -13.11 22.44 -17.21
C GLU A 329 -12.38 21.32 -16.46
N LEU A 330 -12.74 21.05 -15.21
CA LEU A 330 -12.12 19.99 -14.39
C LEU A 330 -12.90 18.68 -14.51
N VAL A 331 -14.20 18.74 -14.80
CA VAL A 331 -15.04 17.56 -15.03
C VAL A 331 -14.44 16.71 -16.14
N GLU A 332 -14.06 17.29 -17.28
CA GLU A 332 -13.47 16.54 -18.41
C GLU A 332 -12.21 15.75 -18.03
N ILE A 333 -11.44 16.25 -17.06
CA ILE A 333 -10.22 15.60 -16.58
C ILE A 333 -10.57 14.45 -15.64
N VAL A 334 -11.47 14.68 -14.68
CA VAL A 334 -11.81 13.70 -13.63
C VAL A 334 -12.68 12.58 -14.19
N THR A 335 -13.54 12.85 -15.18
CA THR A 335 -14.44 11.84 -15.73
C THR A 335 -13.70 10.71 -16.45
N VAL A 336 -12.50 10.95 -16.99
CA VAL A 336 -11.64 9.90 -17.54
C VAL A 336 -11.36 8.80 -16.49
N TYR A 337 -11.25 9.17 -15.21
CA TYR A 337 -10.97 8.26 -14.11
C TYR A 337 -12.23 7.53 -13.65
N THR A 338 -13.35 8.24 -13.47
CA THR A 338 -14.61 7.64 -13.02
C THR A 338 -15.26 6.76 -14.09
N GLU A 339 -15.23 7.17 -15.36
CA GLU A 339 -15.70 6.35 -16.49
C GLU A 339 -14.88 5.06 -16.64
N ARG A 340 -13.57 5.10 -16.35
CA ARG A 340 -12.74 3.89 -16.33
C ARG A 340 -13.21 2.89 -15.28
N MET A 341 -13.49 3.36 -14.06
CA MET A 341 -14.03 2.50 -12.99
C MET A 341 -15.35 1.85 -13.40
N ILE A 342 -16.27 2.64 -13.96
CA ILE A 342 -17.57 2.17 -14.44
C ILE A 342 -17.41 1.15 -15.57
N ALA A 343 -16.56 1.44 -16.56
CA ALA A 343 -16.32 0.55 -17.70
C ALA A 343 -15.72 -0.79 -17.25
N LEU A 344 -14.75 -0.77 -16.34
CA LEU A 344 -14.19 -1.99 -15.77
C LEU A 344 -15.25 -2.78 -14.99
N GLN A 345 -16.06 -2.11 -14.18
CA GLN A 345 -17.12 -2.77 -13.41
C GLN A 345 -18.13 -3.47 -14.32
N ARG A 346 -18.58 -2.80 -15.39
CA ARG A 346 -19.46 -3.40 -16.40
C ARG A 346 -18.84 -4.64 -17.05
N SER A 347 -17.53 -4.59 -17.35
CA SER A 347 -16.82 -5.75 -17.90
C SER A 347 -16.76 -6.93 -16.93
N LEU A 348 -16.57 -6.68 -15.63
CA LEU A 348 -16.53 -7.74 -14.62
C LEU A 348 -17.89 -8.43 -14.46
N ILE A 349 -18.98 -7.65 -14.47
CA ILE A 349 -20.35 -8.18 -14.44
C ILE A 349 -20.62 -9.06 -15.68
N GLY A 350 -20.28 -8.55 -16.87
CA GLY A 350 -20.47 -9.29 -18.13
C GLY A 350 -19.73 -10.62 -18.17
N ASN A 351 -18.48 -10.67 -17.69
CA ASN A 351 -17.69 -11.89 -17.64
C ASN A 351 -18.23 -12.91 -16.62
N SER A 352 -18.84 -12.47 -15.51
CA SER A 352 -19.47 -13.34 -14.52
C SER A 352 -20.66 -14.11 -15.12
N THR A 353 -21.52 -13.42 -15.89
CA THR A 353 -22.69 -14.02 -16.54
C THR A 353 -22.39 -15.01 -17.67
N ALA A 354 -21.17 -14.98 -18.23
CA ALA A 354 -20.72 -15.94 -19.26
C ALA A 354 -20.09 -17.21 -18.66
N SER A 355 -19.85 -17.24 -17.34
CA SER A 355 -19.19 -18.34 -16.62
C SER A 355 -20.13 -19.14 -15.70
N ALA A 356 -21.40 -18.76 -15.64
CA ALA A 356 -22.51 -19.46 -15.01
C ALA A 356 -23.38 -20.14 -16.07
#